data_AF-A0A2P6FZS3-F1
#
_entry.id   AF-A0A2P6FZS3-F1
#
_cell.length_a   1.000
_cell.length_b   1.000
_cell.length_c   1.000
_cell.angle_alpha   90.00
_cell.angle_beta   90.00
_cell.angle_gamma   90.00
#
_symmetry.space_group_name_H-M   'P 1'
#
loop_
_entity.id
_entity.type
_entity.pdbx_description
1 polymer ?
#
loop_
_entity_poly.entity_id
_entity_poly.type
_entity_poly.pdbx_seq_one_letter_code
_entity_poly.pdbx_strand_id
1 'polypeptide(L)'
;MVKAIESAITDSNLGINPQIDGQLIRLPIPKLSEERRKELSKIASEYAENSKIAIRNIRRETIEIYKKEKKESKLSEDDLKIKINDIQKITDDNIKKIDQILDQKKNDILKV
;
A
#
# COMPACT_ATOMS: atom_id res chain seq x y z
N MET A 1 10.03 -2.73 33.57
CA MET A 1 9.98 -2.64 32.10
C MET A 1 8.73 -3.31 31.51
N VAL A 2 8.42 -4.57 31.85
CA VAL A 2 7.23 -5.29 31.33
C VAL A 2 5.91 -4.51 31.47
N LYS A 3 5.64 -3.92 32.65
CA LYS A 3 4.45 -3.07 32.88
C LYS A 3 4.34 -1.85 31.95
N ALA A 4 5.46 -1.23 31.60
CA ALA A 4 5.44 -0.06 30.70
C ALA A 4 5.08 -0.47 29.26
N ILE A 5 5.52 -1.67 28.84
CA ILE A 5 5.19 -2.24 27.53
C ILE A 5 3.72 -2.67 27.50
N GLU A 6 3.21 -3.28 28.57
CA GLU A 6 1.79 -3.62 28.73
C GLU A 6 0.88 -2.39 28.63
N SER A 7 1.20 -1.32 29.36
CA SER A 7 0.44 -0.07 29.30
C SER A 7 0.47 0.53 27.90
N ALA A 8 1.64 0.58 27.24
CA ALA A 8 1.74 1.08 25.87
C ALA A 8 0.92 0.27 24.86
N ILE A 9 0.84 -1.06 25.01
CA ILE A 9 0.01 -1.90 24.15
C ILE A 9 -1.48 -1.65 24.40
N THR A 10 -1.88 -1.49 25.67
CA THR A 10 -3.27 -1.19 26.01
C THR A 10 -3.69 0.19 25.49
N ASP A 11 -2.81 1.18 25.61
CA ASP A 11 -3.03 2.56 25.13
C ASP A 11 -3.01 2.66 23.60
N SER A 12 -2.34 1.74 22.90
CA SER A 12 -2.31 1.69 21.43
C SER A 12 -3.65 1.32 20.78
N ASN A 13 -4.68 1.07 21.60
CA ASN A 13 -6.07 0.89 21.18
C ASN A 13 -6.27 -0.21 20.13
N LEU A 14 -5.41 -1.24 20.17
CA LEU A 14 -5.45 -2.39 19.27
C LEU A 14 -6.65 -3.33 19.53
N GLY A 15 -7.42 -3.09 20.60
CA GLY A 15 -8.56 -3.93 20.97
C GLY A 15 -8.17 -5.32 21.45
N ILE A 16 -6.91 -5.50 21.88
CA ILE A 16 -6.35 -6.75 22.37
C ILE A 16 -5.91 -6.55 23.81
N ASN A 17 -6.33 -7.45 24.70
CA ASN A 17 -5.89 -7.44 26.10
C ASN A 17 -4.61 -8.28 26.24
N PRO A 18 -3.45 -7.68 26.53
CA PRO A 18 -2.21 -8.44 26.77
C PRO A 18 -2.35 -9.35 27.99
N GLN A 19 -1.83 -10.57 27.90
CA GLN A 19 -1.69 -11.51 29.01
C GLN A 19 -0.22 -11.63 29.39
N ILE A 20 0.11 -11.35 30.65
CA ILE A 20 1.48 -11.44 31.16
C ILE A 20 1.73 -12.80 31.80
N ASP A 21 2.83 -13.43 31.41
CA ASP A 21 3.37 -14.65 32.00
C ASP A 21 4.83 -14.40 32.40
N GLY A 22 5.02 -13.81 33.59
CA GLY A 22 6.33 -13.39 34.11
C GLY A 22 6.99 -12.32 33.24
N GLN A 23 7.93 -12.73 32.38
CA GLN A 23 8.63 -11.84 31.44
C GLN A 23 8.03 -11.86 30.02
N LEU A 24 7.08 -12.77 29.74
CA LEU A 24 6.45 -12.90 28.42
C LEU A 24 5.11 -12.14 28.39
N ILE A 25 4.83 -11.45 27.28
CA ILE A 25 3.54 -10.82 27.01
C ILE A 25 2.90 -11.56 25.83
N ARG A 26 1.76 -12.20 26.04
CA ARG A 26 0.96 -12.87 24.99
C ARG A 26 -0.20 -11.97 24.58
N LEU A 27 -0.41 -11.82 23.28
CA LEU A 27 -1.49 -11.02 22.71
C LEU A 27 -2.49 -11.94 22.02
N PRO A 28 -3.58 -12.35 22.68
CA PRO A 28 -4.59 -13.20 22.07
C PRO A 28 -5.35 -12.41 21.01
N ILE A 29 -5.07 -12.67 19.74
CA ILE A 29 -5.78 -12.04 18.62
C ILE A 29 -7.16 -12.72 18.49
N PRO A 30 -8.28 -12.02 18.78
CA PRO A 30 -9.59 -12.60 18.60
C PRO A 30 -9.83 -12.89 17.12
N LYS A 31 -10.54 -13.99 16.82
CA LYS A 31 -10.96 -14.28 15.45
C LYS A 31 -11.84 -13.14 14.95
N LEU A 32 -11.45 -12.51 13.85
CA LEU A 32 -12.25 -11.50 13.18
C LEU A 32 -13.58 -12.12 12.70
N SER A 33 -14.70 -11.45 12.97
CA SER A 33 -16.00 -11.81 12.39
C SER A 33 -15.97 -11.69 10.86
N GLU A 34 -16.87 -12.39 10.18
CA GLU A 34 -16.96 -12.32 8.71
C GLU A 34 -17.27 -10.90 8.22
N GLU A 35 -18.11 -10.15 8.96
CA GLU A 35 -18.40 -8.74 8.70
C GLU A 35 -17.14 -7.88 8.78
N ARG A 36 -16.33 -8.05 9.84
CA ARG A 36 -15.08 -7.28 10.00
C ARG A 36 -14.06 -7.61 8.92
N ARG A 37 -14.00 -8.87 8.47
CA ARG A 37 -13.16 -9.28 7.32
C ARG A 37 -13.60 -8.61 6.02
N LYS A 38 -14.92 -8.53 5.77
CA LYS A 38 -15.46 -7.83 4.60
C LYS A 38 -15.14 -6.33 4.63
N GLU A 39 -15.25 -5.69 5.79
CA GLU A 39 -14.84 -4.29 5.96
C GLU A 39 -13.36 -4.07 5.66
N LEU A 40 -12.47 -4.92 6.21
CA LEU A 40 -11.03 -4.83 5.96
C LEU A 40 -10.68 -5.04 4.48
N SER A 41 -11.39 -5.94 3.79
CA SER A 41 -11.22 -6.14 2.34
C SER A 41 -11.64 -4.92 1.52
N LYS A 42 -12.70 -4.21 1.96
CA LYS A 42 -13.15 -2.96 1.34
C LYS A 42 -12.11 -1.86 1.52
N ILE A 43 -11.60 -1.69 2.75
CA ILE A 43 -10.53 -0.73 3.06
C ILE A 43 -9.27 -1.03 2.23
N ALA A 44 -8.85 -2.29 2.15
CA ALA A 44 -7.70 -2.68 1.33
C ALA A 44 -7.89 -2.31 -0.15
N SER A 45 -9.10 -2.47 -0.67
CA SER A 45 -9.44 -2.10 -2.06
C SER A 45 -9.37 -0.58 -2.28
N GLU A 46 -9.82 0.21 -1.30
CA GLU A 46 -9.73 1.68 -1.35
C GLU A 46 -8.27 2.15 -1.36
N TYR A 47 -7.41 1.58 -0.51
CA TYR A 47 -5.97 1.88 -0.53
C TYR A 47 -5.33 1.53 -1.88
N ALA A 48 -5.69 0.40 -2.47
CA ALA A 48 -5.19 -0.01 -3.78
C ALA A 48 -5.60 0.98 -4.89
N GLU A 49 -6.86 1.40 -4.91
CA GLU A 49 -7.32 2.37 -5.93
C GLU A 49 -6.68 3.75 -5.75
N ASN A 50 -6.58 4.25 -4.51
CA ASN A 50 -5.87 5.49 -4.22
C ASN A 50 -4.41 5.44 -4.67
N SER A 51 -3.74 4.31 -4.46
CA SER A 51 -2.36 4.09 -4.91
C SER A 51 -2.25 4.10 -6.45
N LYS A 52 -3.20 3.47 -7.15
CA LYS A 52 -3.25 3.50 -8.62
C LYS A 52 -3.51 4.91 -9.15
N ILE A 53 -4.41 5.68 -8.53
CA ILE A 53 -4.67 7.07 -8.88
C ILE A 53 -3.40 7.91 -8.74
N ALA A 54 -2.69 7.76 -7.62
CA ALA A 54 -1.42 8.47 -7.39
C ALA A 54 -0.38 8.17 -8.47
N ILE A 55 -0.19 6.89 -8.83
CA ILE A 55 0.74 6.50 -9.90
C ILE A 55 0.32 7.11 -11.26
N ARG A 56 -0.98 7.07 -11.59
CA ARG A 56 -1.47 7.66 -12.85
C ARG A 56 -1.25 9.18 -12.90
N ASN A 57 -1.39 9.87 -11.78
CA ASN A 57 -1.11 11.30 -11.67
C ASN A 57 0.38 11.59 -11.87
N ILE A 58 1.26 10.87 -11.17
CA ILE A 58 2.72 10.99 -11.32
C ILE A 58 3.15 10.75 -12.77
N ARG A 59 2.57 9.73 -13.44
CA ARG A 59 2.84 9.49 -14.87
C ARG A 59 2.46 10.69 -15.73
N ARG A 60 1.29 11.29 -15.51
CA ARG A 60 0.83 12.47 -16.26
C ARG A 60 1.78 13.65 -16.05
N GLU A 61 2.14 13.95 -14.81
CA GLU A 61 3.08 15.02 -14.47
C GLU A 61 4.44 14.80 -15.12
N THR A 62 4.95 13.57 -15.06
CA THR A 62 6.24 13.20 -15.67
C THR A 62 6.21 13.37 -17.20
N ILE A 63 5.12 12.97 -17.87
CA ILE A 63 4.95 13.17 -19.31
C ILE A 63 4.93 14.66 -19.67
N GLU A 64 4.24 15.49 -18.88
CA GLU A 64 4.23 16.94 -19.10
C GLU A 64 5.61 17.57 -18.89
N ILE A 65 6.40 17.08 -17.93
CA ILE A 65 7.80 17.49 -17.75
C ILE A 65 8.62 17.16 -18.99
N TYR A 66 8.56 15.92 -19.51
CA TYR A 66 9.32 15.56 -20.71
C TYR A 66 8.91 16.35 -21.95
N LYS A 67 7.62 16.68 -22.10
CA LYS A 67 7.16 17.58 -23.18
C LYS A 67 7.73 18.99 -23.04
N LYS A 68 7.85 19.52 -21.81
CA LYS A 68 8.50 20.81 -21.56
C LYS A 68 10.00 20.76 -21.86
N GLU A 69 10.70 19.71 -21.43
CA GLU A 69 12.13 19.53 -21.72
C GLU A 69 12.41 19.44 -23.23
N LYS A 70 11.51 18.81 -24.01
CA LYS A 70 11.59 18.83 -25.49
C LYS A 70 11.45 20.26 -26.04
N LYS A 71 10.50 21.07 -25.52
CA LYS A 71 10.35 22.48 -25.95
C LYS A 71 11.58 23.32 -25.62
N GLU A 72 12.23 23.02 -24.50
CA GLU A 72 13.49 23.65 -24.09
C GLU A 72 14.72 23.12 -24.86
N SER A 73 14.52 22.26 -25.87
CA SER A 73 15.59 21.61 -26.65
C SER A 73 16.59 20.81 -25.80
N LYS A 74 16.20 20.38 -24.59
CA LYS A 74 16.98 19.50 -23.71
C LYS A 74 16.83 18.02 -24.08
N LEU A 75 15.82 17.67 -24.87
CA LEU A 75 15.54 16.32 -25.34
C LEU A 75 15.26 16.28 -26.83
N SER A 76 15.78 15.24 -27.50
CA SER A 76 15.41 14.91 -28.88
C SER A 76 14.01 14.27 -28.97
N GLU A 77 13.46 14.19 -30.17
CA GLU A 77 12.18 13.50 -30.42
C GLU A 77 12.24 12.00 -30.11
N ASP A 78 13.37 11.39 -30.41
CA ASP A 78 13.60 9.96 -30.21
C ASP A 78 13.75 9.65 -28.72
N ASP A 79 14.51 10.47 -27.98
CA ASP A 79 14.66 10.34 -26.53
C ASP A 79 13.32 10.50 -25.81
N LEU A 80 12.48 11.44 -26.27
CA LEU A 80 11.15 11.63 -25.69
C LEU A 80 10.28 10.38 -25.84
N LYS A 81 10.30 9.74 -27.02
CA LYS A 81 9.55 8.50 -27.26
C LYS A 81 10.04 7.37 -26.37
N ILE A 82 11.36 7.22 -26.19
CA ILE A 82 11.96 6.22 -25.32
C ILE A 82 11.51 6.44 -23.86
N LYS A 83 11.66 7.66 -23.34
CA LYS A 83 11.27 7.99 -21.96
C LYS A 83 9.76 7.80 -21.71
N ILE A 84 8.91 8.11 -22.69
CA ILE A 84 7.45 7.88 -22.58
C ILE A 84 7.13 6.38 -22.54
N ASN A 85 7.84 5.56 -23.33
CA ASN A 85 7.66 4.10 -23.27
C ASN A 85 8.14 3.52 -21.94
N ASP A 86 9.25 4.03 -21.40
CA ASP A 86 9.81 3.55 -20.14
C ASP A 86 8.91 3.92 -18.95
N ILE A 87 8.42 5.17 -18.88
CA ILE A 87 7.49 5.58 -17.83
C ILE A 87 6.17 4.78 -17.91
N GLN A 88 5.74 4.43 -19.12
CA GLN A 88 4.55 3.59 -19.31
C GLN A 88 4.78 2.17 -18.77
N LYS A 89 5.90 1.52 -19.11
CA LYS A 89 6.27 0.21 -18.57
C LYS A 89 6.35 0.21 -17.05
N ILE A 90 7.06 1.19 -16.46
CA ILE A 90 7.19 1.34 -15.01
C ILE A 90 5.81 1.52 -14.36
N THR A 91 4.93 2.31 -14.96
CA THR A 91 3.57 2.51 -14.46
C THR A 91 2.78 1.20 -14.47
N ASP A 92 2.80 0.48 -15.59
CA ASP A 92 2.06 -0.76 -15.76
C ASP A 92 2.55 -1.86 -14.80
N ASP A 93 3.86 -1.96 -14.61
CA ASP A 93 4.46 -2.92 -13.67
C ASP A 93 4.09 -2.61 -12.21
N ASN A 94 4.06 -1.33 -11.82
CA ASN A 94 3.64 -0.97 -10.47
C ASN A 94 2.13 -1.15 -10.24
N ILE A 95 1.29 -0.91 -11.25
CA ILE A 95 -0.14 -1.21 -11.18
C ILE A 95 -0.35 -2.72 -10.97
N LYS A 96 0.35 -3.57 -11.73
CA LYS A 96 0.31 -5.03 -11.55
C LYS A 96 0.75 -5.46 -10.15
N LYS A 97 1.82 -4.86 -9.60
CA LYS A 97 2.27 -5.14 -8.23
C LYS A 97 1.20 -4.77 -7.20
N ILE A 98 0.52 -3.63 -7.36
CA ILE A 98 -0.58 -3.23 -6.46
C ILE A 98 -1.70 -4.26 -6.51
N ASP A 99 -2.09 -4.72 -7.70
CA ASP A 99 -3.13 -5.74 -7.86
C ASP A 99 -2.74 -7.07 -7.18
N GLN A 100 -1.50 -7.51 -7.37
CA GLN A 100 -0.98 -8.71 -6.71
C GLN A 100 -1.00 -8.60 -5.18
N ILE A 101 -0.57 -7.46 -4.64
CA ILE A 101 -0.56 -7.22 -3.18
C ILE A 101 -2.00 -7.18 -2.65
N LEU A 102 -2.92 -6.54 -3.37
CA LEU A 102 -4.33 -6.49 -2.99
C LEU A 102 -4.94 -7.89 -2.94
N ASP A 103 -4.72 -8.70 -3.97
CA ASP A 103 -5.24 -10.06 -4.03
C ASP A 103 -4.65 -10.95 -2.94
N GLN A 104 -3.34 -10.85 -2.70
CA GLN A 104 -2.69 -11.53 -1.59
C GLN A 104 -3.32 -11.11 -0.25
N LYS A 105 -3.50 -9.80 -0.03
CA LYS A 105 -4.07 -9.30 1.23
C LYS A 105 -5.52 -9.71 1.41
N LYS A 106 -6.33 -9.72 0.34
CA LYS A 106 -7.72 -10.23 0.36
C LYS A 106 -7.76 -11.70 0.71
N ASN A 107 -6.89 -12.50 0.11
CA ASN A 107 -6.78 -13.93 0.42
C ASN A 107 -6.38 -14.15 1.88
N ASP A 108 -5.43 -13.38 2.43
CA ASP A 108 -5.03 -13.47 3.84
C ASP A 108 -6.16 -13.08 4.80
N ILE A 109 -6.99 -12.09 4.42
CA ILE A 109 -8.15 -11.66 5.23
C ILE A 109 -9.27 -12.73 5.22
N LEU A 110 -9.45 -13.42 4.08
CA LEU A 110 -10.51 -14.40 3.90
C LEU A 110 -10.13 -15.80 4.39
N LYS A 111 -8.84 -16.18 4.29
CA LYS A 111 -8.36 -17.47 4.78
C LYS A 111 -8.37 -17.50 6.32
N VAL A 112 -8.66 -18.68 6.85
CA VAL A 112 -8.47 -19.10 8.25
C VAL A 112 -7.64 -20.36 8.22
#